data_AF-A0A7S1KUX2-F1
#
_entry.id   AF-A0A7S1KUX2-F1
#
_cell.length_a   1.000
_cell.length_b   1.000
_cell.length_c   1.000
_cell.angle_alpha   90.00
_cell.angle_beta   90.00
_cell.angle_gamma   90.00
#
_symmetry.space_group_name_H-M   'P 1'
#
loop_
_entity.id
_entity.type
_entity.pdbx_description
1 polymer ?
#
loop_
_entity_poly.entity_id
_entity_poly.type
_entity_poly.pdbx_seq_one_letter_code
_entity_poly.pdbx_strand_id
1 'polypeptide(L)'
;ARVTAAGLARRPGQPLHGVDLGLDRFDLSDAPAPAEGVGPCLLSGAGRPLGGAFWDGLETSGGAAGSLGAGPGRLLTAVFHPQLSDRRREGERFVPPDARPSYLQELRSLVAEEEGARRQRREHFGSAEFELDDPGPLFPSSWKSSLRLAALGPDQEALVKRTARGRLLR
;
A
#
# COMPACT_ATOMS: atom_id res chain seq x y z
N ALA A 1 -9.45 24.49 -5.18
CA ALA A 1 -8.30 24.33 -6.08
C ALA A 1 -7.90 22.85 -6.08
N ARG A 2 -7.83 22.21 -7.25
CA ARG A 2 -7.48 20.79 -7.40
C ARG A 2 -5.97 20.63 -7.26
N VAL A 3 -5.51 19.78 -6.35
CA VAL A 3 -4.10 19.39 -6.25
C VAL A 3 -3.92 18.11 -7.06
N THR A 4 -3.29 18.23 -8.23
CA THR A 4 -2.84 17.09 -9.02
C THR A 4 -1.53 16.57 -8.44
N ALA A 5 -1.55 15.33 -7.94
CA ALA A 5 -0.35 14.58 -7.58
C ALA A 5 0.41 14.21 -8.87
N ALA A 6 1.41 15.01 -9.21
CA ALA A 6 2.35 14.69 -10.28
C ALA A 6 3.37 13.67 -9.73
N GLY A 7 3.23 12.41 -10.13
CA GLY A 7 4.30 11.43 -9.96
C GLY A 7 5.56 11.90 -10.68
N LEU A 8 6.66 12.04 -9.94
CA LEU A 8 7.95 12.43 -10.47
C LEU A 8 8.50 11.31 -11.36
N ALA A 9 8.28 11.43 -12.67
CA ALA A 9 8.99 10.62 -13.65
C ALA A 9 10.47 11.02 -13.67
N ARG A 10 11.36 10.05 -13.42
CA ARG A 10 12.82 10.21 -13.42
C ARG A 10 13.32 10.55 -14.84
N ARG A 11 14.04 11.67 -14.99
CA ARG A 11 14.75 11.98 -16.24
C ARG A 11 15.98 11.06 -16.40
N PRO A 12 16.20 10.44 -17.58
CA PRO A 12 17.42 9.69 -17.85
C PRO A 12 18.63 10.63 -17.91
N GLY A 13 19.64 10.37 -17.08
CA GLY A 13 20.90 11.13 -17.05
C GLY A 13 21.20 11.93 -15.78
N GLN A 14 20.31 11.97 -14.78
CA GLN A 14 20.69 12.54 -13.47
C GLN A 14 21.47 11.50 -12.64
N PRO A 15 22.65 11.86 -12.12
CA PRO A 15 23.36 11.02 -11.16
C PRO A 15 22.48 10.85 -9.91
N LEU A 16 22.47 9.65 -9.36
CA LEU A 16 21.76 9.35 -8.11
C LEU A 16 22.42 10.18 -7.00
N HIS A 17 21.71 11.18 -6.48
CA HIS A 17 22.15 11.90 -5.31
C HIS A 17 21.78 11.01 -4.12
N GLY A 18 22.78 10.41 -3.47
CA GLY A 18 22.57 9.73 -2.21
C GLY A 18 21.96 10.70 -1.20
N VAL A 19 20.98 10.24 -0.44
CA VAL A 19 20.48 10.98 0.73
C VAL A 19 21.46 10.70 1.86
N ASP A 20 22.24 11.70 2.26
CA ASP A 20 23.09 11.63 3.45
C ASP A 20 22.19 11.66 4.69
N LEU A 21 22.15 10.54 5.41
CA LEU A 21 21.34 10.34 6.61
C LEU A 21 22.13 10.70 7.88
N GLY A 22 23.11 11.61 7.82
CA GLY A 22 23.98 12.00 8.95
C GLY A 22 23.28 12.03 10.30
N LEU A 23 23.36 10.91 11.03
CA LEU A 23 22.65 10.68 12.30
C LEU A 23 23.34 11.40 13.46
N ASP A 24 24.57 11.86 13.25
CA ASP A 24 25.37 12.68 14.15
C ASP A 24 24.82 14.10 14.31
N ARG A 25 23.95 14.54 13.39
CA ARG A 25 23.28 15.85 13.44
C ARG A 25 21.89 15.80 14.06
N PHE A 26 21.39 14.61 14.40
CA PHE A 26 20.11 14.44 15.10
C PHE A 26 20.35 14.46 16.61
N ASP A 27 20.24 15.64 17.21
CA ASP A 27 20.27 15.79 18.65
C ASP A 27 18.93 15.39 19.26
N LEU A 28 18.92 14.29 20.00
CA LEU A 28 17.73 13.79 20.71
C LEU A 28 17.55 14.42 22.09
N SER A 29 18.46 15.30 22.53
CA SER A 29 18.38 15.91 23.85
C SER A 29 17.30 17.00 23.99
N ASP A 30 16.83 17.55 22.87
CA ASP A 30 15.69 18.47 22.78
C ASP A 30 14.40 17.79 22.26
N ALA A 31 14.34 16.45 22.30
CA ALA A 31 13.12 15.75 21.91
C ALA A 31 11.95 16.28 22.77
N PRO A 32 10.91 16.89 22.15
CA PRO A 32 9.78 17.38 22.92
C PRO A 32 9.24 16.21 23.73
N ALA A 33 9.02 16.43 25.03
CA ALA A 33 8.37 15.46 25.89
C ALA A 33 7.19 14.88 25.12
N PRO A 34 7.03 13.55 25.08
CA PRO A 34 6.02 12.92 24.25
C PRO A 34 4.73 13.67 24.54
N ALA A 35 4.24 14.38 23.52
CA ALA A 35 2.94 15.03 23.62
C ALA A 35 2.00 13.97 24.19
N GLU A 36 1.06 14.38 25.04
CA GLU A 36 0.07 13.51 25.70
C GLU A 36 -0.83 12.70 24.73
N GLY A 37 -0.39 12.48 23.49
CA GLY A 37 -0.89 11.59 22.48
C GLY A 37 0.02 10.40 22.14
N VAL A 38 0.96 9.98 23.00
CA VAL A 38 1.22 8.53 23.11
C VAL A 38 -0.06 7.97 23.74
N GLY A 39 -1.07 7.77 22.90
CA GLY A 39 -2.39 7.35 23.33
C GLY A 39 -2.22 6.14 24.24
N PRO A 40 -2.93 6.07 25.39
CA PRO A 40 -2.81 4.95 26.29
C PRO A 40 -2.99 3.71 25.44
N CYS A 41 -1.93 2.89 25.38
CA CYS A 41 -2.04 1.54 24.88
C CYS A 41 -3.35 1.02 25.45
N LEU A 42 -4.29 0.56 24.61
CA LEU A 42 -5.61 0.08 25.05
C LEU A 42 -5.50 -1.04 26.11
N LEU A 43 -4.27 -1.50 26.35
CA LEU A 43 -3.81 -2.49 27.29
C LEU A 43 -2.80 -1.79 28.22
N SER A 44 -3.33 -1.10 29.22
CA SER A 44 -2.54 -0.48 30.28
C SER A 44 -1.79 -1.56 31.06
N GLY A 45 -0.51 -1.74 30.73
CA GLY A 45 0.42 -2.61 31.44
C GLY A 45 1.72 -1.84 31.64
N ALA A 46 1.75 -0.98 32.67
CA ALA A 46 2.97 -0.28 33.06
C ALA A 46 4.09 -1.30 33.33
N GLY A 47 5.15 -1.27 32.50
CA GLY A 47 6.35 -2.08 32.68
C GLY A 47 6.45 -3.36 31.84
N ARG A 48 5.47 -3.69 30.99
CA ARG A 48 5.69 -4.72 29.95
C ARG A 48 6.28 -4.08 28.69
N PRO A 49 7.21 -4.76 28.00
CA PRO A 49 7.58 -4.35 26.67
C PRO A 49 6.30 -4.28 25.80
N LEU A 50 6.15 -3.11 25.17
CA LEU A 50 4.87 -2.63 24.63
C LEU A 50 4.38 -3.51 23.48
N GLY A 51 5.31 -4.12 22.75
CA GLY A 51 5.04 -4.95 21.58
C GLY A 51 4.37 -6.28 21.92
N GLY A 52 4.97 -7.08 22.82
CA GLY A 52 4.40 -8.38 23.22
C GLY A 52 3.02 -8.23 23.86
N ALA A 53 2.86 -7.26 24.75
CA ALA A 53 1.57 -6.97 25.38
C ALA A 53 0.49 -6.58 24.36
N PHE A 54 0.84 -5.84 23.31
CA PHE A 54 -0.07 -5.52 22.22
C PHE A 54 -0.51 -6.76 21.45
N TRP A 55 0.42 -7.63 21.05
CA TRP A 55 0.10 -8.85 20.31
C TRP A 55 -0.75 -9.82 21.14
N ASP A 56 -0.41 -10.02 22.42
CA ASP A 56 -1.21 -10.82 23.37
C ASP A 56 -2.65 -10.28 23.50
N GLY A 57 -2.77 -8.95 23.53
CA GLY A 57 -4.06 -8.27 23.61
C GLY A 57 -4.92 -8.46 22.37
N LEU A 58 -4.32 -8.49 21.18
CA LEU A 58 -5.04 -8.76 19.95
C LEU A 58 -5.60 -10.19 19.92
N GLU A 59 -4.83 -11.17 20.40
CA GLU A 59 -5.26 -12.57 20.47
C GLU A 59 -6.37 -12.80 21.49
N THR A 60 -6.24 -12.19 22.68
CA THR A 60 -7.25 -12.28 23.74
C THR A 60 -8.54 -11.52 23.41
N SER A 61 -8.47 -10.46 22.60
CA SER A 61 -9.65 -9.71 22.16
C SER A 61 -10.55 -10.45 21.17
N GLY A 62 -10.10 -11.62 20.66
CA GLY A 62 -10.97 -12.71 20.20
C GLY A 62 -12.00 -12.38 19.11
N GLY A 63 -11.83 -11.29 18.37
CA GLY A 63 -12.69 -10.97 17.24
C GLY A 63 -12.21 -11.72 16.01
N ALA A 64 -12.94 -12.77 15.59
CA ALA A 64 -12.70 -13.43 14.30
C ALA A 64 -12.46 -12.37 13.21
N ALA A 65 -11.37 -12.51 12.45
CA ALA A 65 -10.81 -11.53 11.51
C ALA A 65 -11.67 -11.23 10.26
N GLY A 66 -13.00 -11.38 10.36
CA GLY A 66 -13.92 -11.29 9.23
C GLY A 66 -14.97 -10.17 9.32
N SER A 67 -15.03 -9.39 10.40
CA SER A 67 -15.98 -8.28 10.49
C SER A 67 -15.43 -7.13 11.32
N LEU A 68 -15.39 -5.94 10.70
CA LEU A 68 -15.09 -4.64 11.32
C LEU A 68 -16.24 -4.24 12.26
N GLY A 69 -16.32 -4.90 13.41
CA GLY A 69 -17.25 -4.48 14.45
C GLY A 69 -16.88 -3.12 15.04
N ALA A 70 -17.83 -2.51 15.77
CA ALA A 70 -17.70 -1.17 16.32
C ALA A 70 -16.56 -0.97 17.35
N GLY A 71 -15.90 -2.04 17.82
CA GLY A 71 -14.83 -1.98 18.81
C GLY A 71 -13.44 -1.75 18.19
N PRO A 72 -12.57 -0.95 18.84
CA PRO A 72 -11.21 -0.69 18.34
C PRO A 72 -10.35 -1.97 18.27
N GLY A 73 -10.57 -2.94 19.17
CA GLY A 73 -9.89 -4.24 19.11
C GLY A 73 -10.14 -4.99 17.81
N ARG A 74 -11.41 -5.06 17.35
CA ARG A 74 -11.76 -5.76 16.11
C ARG A 74 -11.15 -5.13 14.87
N LEU A 75 -11.10 -3.79 14.83
CA LEU A 75 -10.42 -3.05 13.76
C LEU A 75 -8.92 -3.39 13.73
N LEU A 76 -8.26 -3.33 14.89
CA LEU A 76 -6.83 -3.61 14.98
C LEU A 76 -6.53 -5.08 14.67
N THR A 77 -7.37 -6.04 15.08
CA THR A 77 -7.21 -7.45 14.69
C THR A 77 -7.35 -7.66 13.18
N ALA A 78 -8.23 -6.90 12.51
CA ALA A 78 -8.38 -6.97 11.06
C ALA A 78 -7.15 -6.39 10.32
N VAL A 79 -6.58 -5.30 10.83
CA VAL A 79 -5.37 -4.66 10.27
C VAL A 79 -4.11 -5.48 10.57
N PHE A 80 -3.98 -5.99 11.80
CA PHE A 80 -2.86 -6.76 12.29
C PHE A 80 -3.16 -8.25 12.31
N HIS A 81 -3.41 -8.81 11.12
CA HIS A 81 -3.80 -10.21 10.98
C HIS A 81 -2.70 -11.16 11.49
N PRO A 82 -3.01 -12.15 12.36
CA PRO A 82 -2.02 -12.98 13.05
C PRO A 82 -1.01 -13.71 12.15
N GLN A 83 -1.41 -14.02 10.91
CA GLN A 83 -0.59 -14.75 9.93
C GLN A 83 0.00 -13.86 8.83
N LEU A 84 -0.51 -12.63 8.64
CA LEU A 84 -0.08 -11.76 7.53
C LEU A 84 0.78 -10.59 8.01
N SER A 85 0.73 -10.26 9.31
CA SER A 85 1.55 -9.20 9.89
C SER A 85 2.97 -9.71 10.14
N ASP A 86 3.89 -9.35 9.25
CA ASP A 86 5.33 -9.54 9.39
C ASP A 86 5.90 -8.85 10.64
N ARG A 87 5.36 -7.68 10.98
CA ARG A 87 5.71 -6.89 12.17
C ARG A 87 5.55 -7.65 13.48
N ARG A 88 4.76 -8.73 13.50
CA ARG A 88 4.65 -9.62 14.66
C ARG A 88 5.98 -10.27 15.03
N ARG A 89 6.85 -10.53 14.05
CA ARG A 89 8.20 -11.09 14.26
C ARG A 89 9.15 -10.11 14.95
N GLU A 90 8.80 -8.83 15.01
CA GLU A 90 9.58 -7.83 15.77
C GLU A 90 9.49 -8.08 17.28
N GLY A 91 8.44 -8.79 17.74
CA GLY A 91 8.23 -9.13 19.14
C GLY A 91 8.20 -7.87 20.01
N GLU A 92 9.11 -7.81 20.98
CA GLU A 92 9.21 -6.69 21.92
C GLU A 92 9.78 -5.39 21.33
N ARG A 93 10.40 -5.46 20.14
CA ARG A 93 10.85 -4.26 19.42
C ARG A 93 9.72 -3.55 18.69
N PHE A 94 8.56 -4.19 18.58
CA PHE A 94 7.40 -3.59 17.96
C PHE A 94 6.89 -2.43 18.81
N VAL A 95 6.69 -1.28 18.16
CA VAL A 95 6.01 -0.12 18.74
C VAL A 95 4.59 -0.10 18.19
N PRO A 96 3.56 -0.31 19.03
CA PRO A 96 2.17 -0.24 18.61
C PRO A 96 1.81 1.11 17.99
N PRO A 97 0.84 1.12 17.06
CA PRO A 97 0.29 2.36 16.56
C PRO A 97 -0.41 3.13 17.68
N ASP A 98 -0.54 4.42 17.46
CA ASP A 98 -1.26 5.33 18.34
C ASP A 98 -2.73 4.88 18.54
N ALA A 99 -3.18 4.86 19.79
CA ALA A 99 -4.55 4.47 20.15
C ALA A 99 -5.52 5.66 20.29
N ARG A 100 -5.11 6.89 19.93
CA ARG A 100 -5.98 8.06 19.98
C ARG A 100 -7.26 7.85 19.15
N PRO A 101 -8.44 8.28 19.65
CA PRO A 101 -9.70 8.11 18.95
C PRO A 101 -9.73 8.71 17.53
N SER A 102 -9.05 9.83 17.31
CA SER A 102 -8.94 10.46 15.98
C SER A 102 -8.22 9.56 14.97
N TYR A 103 -7.09 8.98 15.37
CA TYR A 103 -6.32 8.05 14.54
C TYR A 103 -7.14 6.79 14.24
N LEU A 104 -7.78 6.21 15.25
CA LEU A 104 -8.62 5.02 15.06
C LEU A 104 -9.82 5.30 14.16
N GLN A 105 -10.40 6.50 14.23
CA GLN A 105 -11.50 6.90 13.36
C GLN A 105 -11.05 7.06 11.90
N GLU A 106 -9.89 7.65 11.67
CA GLU A 106 -9.29 7.73 10.34
C GLU A 106 -8.97 6.35 9.77
N LEU A 107 -8.35 5.48 10.59
CA LEU A 107 -8.08 4.09 10.23
C LEU A 107 -9.36 3.34 9.84
N ARG A 108 -10.47 3.53 10.55
CA ARG A 108 -11.77 2.95 10.17
C ARG A 108 -12.23 3.40 8.79
N SER A 109 -12.12 4.68 8.48
CA SER A 109 -12.50 5.22 7.16
C SER A 109 -11.69 4.55 6.05
N LEU A 110 -10.35 4.52 6.21
CA LEU A 110 -9.44 3.94 5.23
C LEU A 110 -9.70 2.44 5.01
N VAL A 111 -9.92 1.69 6.08
CA VAL A 111 -10.21 0.25 5.97
C VAL A 111 -11.57 0.00 5.31
N ALA A 112 -12.59 0.83 5.58
CA ALA A 112 -13.88 0.73 4.91
C ALA A 112 -13.81 1.05 3.41
N GLU A 113 -13.00 2.04 3.02
CA GLU A 113 -12.72 2.37 1.62
C GLU A 113 -12.03 1.20 0.89
N GLU A 114 -10.99 0.61 1.51
CA GLU A 114 -10.29 -0.55 0.93
C GLU A 114 -11.21 -1.78 0.81
N GLU A 115 -12.09 -2.03 1.79
CA GLU A 115 -13.10 -3.07 1.67
C GLU A 115 -14.04 -2.83 0.49
N GLY A 116 -14.45 -1.57 0.27
CA GLY A 116 -15.21 -1.16 -0.92
C GLY A 116 -14.47 -1.48 -2.21
N ALA A 117 -13.22 -1.04 -2.33
CA ALA A 117 -12.37 -1.31 -3.49
C ALA A 117 -12.13 -2.82 -3.71
N ARG A 118 -11.99 -3.60 -2.63
CA ARG A 118 -11.85 -5.06 -2.69
C ARG A 118 -13.12 -5.75 -3.18
N ARG A 119 -14.30 -5.30 -2.75
CA ARG A 119 -15.59 -5.80 -3.27
C ARG A 119 -15.73 -5.50 -4.75
N GLN A 120 -15.51 -4.26 -5.16
CA GLN A 120 -15.56 -3.85 -6.57
C GLN A 120 -14.60 -4.65 -7.45
N ARG A 121 -13.35 -4.85 -7.00
CA ARG A 121 -12.38 -5.72 -7.71
C ARG A 121 -12.89 -7.15 -7.84
N ARG A 122 -13.47 -7.73 -6.79
CA ARG A 122 -14.00 -9.10 -6.82
C ARG A 122 -15.19 -9.23 -7.76
N GLU A 123 -16.10 -8.26 -7.72
CA GLU A 123 -17.27 -8.20 -8.60
C GLU A 123 -16.85 -8.05 -10.07
N HIS A 124 -15.91 -7.13 -10.35
CA HIS A 124 -15.40 -6.95 -11.71
C HIS A 124 -14.64 -8.19 -12.19
N PHE A 125 -13.75 -8.77 -11.37
CA PHE A 125 -13.02 -9.99 -11.73
C PHE A 125 -13.94 -11.16 -12.12
N GLY A 126 -15.11 -11.27 -11.48
CA GLY A 126 -16.09 -12.29 -11.76
C GLY A 126 -17.11 -11.94 -12.85
N SER A 127 -17.06 -10.73 -13.43
CA SER A 127 -18.02 -10.30 -14.44
C SER A 127 -17.66 -10.80 -15.83
N ALA A 128 -18.64 -10.83 -16.74
CA ALA A 128 -18.41 -11.18 -18.15
C ALA A 128 -17.59 -10.13 -18.92
N GLU A 129 -17.40 -8.93 -18.34
CA GLU A 129 -16.64 -7.82 -18.92
C GLU A 129 -15.15 -7.87 -18.55
N PHE A 130 -14.74 -8.82 -17.70
CA PHE A 130 -13.34 -8.96 -17.29
C PHE A 130 -12.51 -9.58 -18.40
N GLU A 131 -11.50 -8.85 -18.88
CA GLU A 131 -10.51 -9.34 -19.83
C GLU A 131 -9.15 -9.56 -19.15
N LEU A 132 -8.54 -10.72 -19.36
CA LEU A 132 -7.25 -11.06 -18.74
C LEU A 132 -6.12 -10.13 -19.23
N ASP A 133 -6.16 -9.73 -20.50
CA ASP A 133 -5.13 -8.88 -21.10
C ASP A 133 -5.34 -7.39 -20.76
N ASP A 134 -6.57 -6.98 -20.45
CA ASP A 134 -6.93 -5.64 -20.01
C ASP A 134 -7.93 -5.67 -18.83
N PRO A 135 -7.47 -5.95 -17.60
CA PRO A 135 -8.34 -6.07 -16.43
C PRO A 135 -9.01 -4.74 -16.01
N GLY A 136 -8.77 -3.65 -16.73
CA GLY A 136 -9.38 -2.35 -16.44
C GLY A 136 -8.71 -1.56 -15.32
N PRO A 137 -9.26 -0.39 -14.96
CA PRO A 137 -8.64 0.57 -14.06
C PRO A 137 -8.70 0.19 -12.57
N LEU A 138 -9.50 -0.82 -12.20
CA LEU A 138 -9.61 -1.31 -10.82
C LEU A 138 -8.40 -2.17 -10.42
N PHE A 139 -7.55 -2.57 -11.37
CA PHE A 139 -6.39 -3.41 -11.15
C PHE A 139 -5.09 -2.65 -11.45
N PRO A 140 -3.95 -3.04 -10.85
CA PRO A 140 -2.66 -2.47 -11.16
C PRO A 140 -2.35 -2.57 -12.66
N SER A 141 -1.72 -1.54 -13.22
CA SER A 141 -1.31 -1.54 -14.63
C SER A 141 -0.32 -2.67 -14.96
N SER A 142 0.39 -3.20 -13.97
CA SER A 142 1.29 -4.35 -14.11
C SER A 142 0.57 -5.66 -14.43
N TRP A 143 -0.75 -5.73 -14.29
CA TRP A 143 -1.54 -6.90 -14.68
C TRP A 143 -1.91 -6.89 -16.16
N LYS A 144 -1.81 -5.75 -16.85
CA LYS A 144 -2.01 -5.69 -18.30
C LYS A 144 -0.87 -6.46 -18.96
N SER A 145 -1.23 -7.36 -19.87
CA SER A 145 -0.24 -8.18 -20.58
C SER A 145 0.73 -7.26 -21.33
N SER A 146 2.02 -7.36 -21.03
CA SER A 146 3.07 -6.67 -21.79
C SER A 146 3.38 -7.35 -23.13
N LEU A 147 2.69 -8.46 -23.43
CA LEU A 147 2.94 -9.26 -24.63
C LEU A 147 2.14 -8.73 -25.82
N ARG A 148 2.66 -7.68 -26.46
CA ARG A 148 2.35 -7.32 -27.85
C ARG A 148 3.60 -7.37 -28.73
N LEU A 149 4.37 -8.46 -28.73
CA LEU A 149 5.52 -8.62 -29.63
C LEU A 149 5.79 -10.12 -29.92
N ALA A 150 5.04 -10.77 -30.81
CA ALA A 150 5.48 -11.92 -31.64
C ALA A 150 4.35 -12.59 -32.47
N ALA A 151 3.37 -11.84 -32.98
CA ALA A 151 2.38 -12.38 -33.93
C ALA A 151 2.27 -11.55 -35.22
N LEU A 152 3.34 -10.85 -35.58
CA LEU A 152 3.54 -10.45 -36.98
C LEU A 152 4.42 -11.53 -37.60
N GLY A 153 3.79 -12.42 -38.36
CA GLY A 153 4.52 -13.30 -39.25
C GLY A 153 5.43 -12.50 -40.20
N PRO A 154 6.47 -13.14 -40.78
CA PRO A 154 7.48 -12.48 -41.60
C PRO A 154 6.97 -11.75 -42.86
N ASP A 155 5.67 -11.78 -43.16
CA ASP A 155 5.12 -11.30 -44.43
C ASP A 155 4.71 -9.81 -44.46
N GLN A 156 4.85 -9.06 -43.35
CA GLN A 156 4.51 -7.62 -43.32
C GLN A 156 5.73 -6.67 -43.43
N GLU A 157 6.96 -7.18 -43.36
CA GLU A 157 8.16 -6.33 -43.51
C GLU A 157 8.34 -5.82 -44.97
N ALA A 158 7.74 -6.51 -45.94
CA ALA A 158 7.74 -6.10 -47.34
C ALA A 158 6.75 -4.97 -47.67
N LEU A 159 5.66 -4.83 -46.88
CA LEU A 159 4.64 -3.81 -47.12
C LEU A 159 5.08 -2.43 -46.62
N VAL A 160 5.78 -2.36 -45.48
CA VAL A 160 6.30 -1.10 -44.92
C VAL A 160 7.47 -0.54 -45.75
N LYS A 161 8.33 -1.40 -46.31
CA LYS A 161 9.45 -0.97 -47.16
C LYS A 161 9.01 -0.40 -48.52
N ARG A 162 7.78 -0.65 -48.98
CA ARG A 162 7.25 -0.09 -50.24
C ARG A 162 6.58 1.27 -50.08
N THR A 163 6.07 1.61 -48.90
CA THR A 163 5.42 2.91 -48.65
C THR A 163 6.42 4.05 -48.40
N ALA A 164 7.68 3.73 -48.06
CA ALA A 164 8.74 4.72 -47.82
C ALA A 164 9.53 5.13 -49.09
N ARG A 165 9.19 4.60 -50.27
CA ARG A 165 9.95 4.85 -51.52
C ARG A 165 9.13 5.44 -52.67
N GLY A 166 8.00 6.09 -52.35
CA GLY A 166 7.09 6.71 -53.32
C GLY A 166 6.94 8.23 -53.21
N ARG A 167 7.78 8.92 -52.43
CA ARG A 167 7.72 10.40 -52.32
C ARG A 167 9.10 11.04 -52.48
N LEU A 168 9.66 10.85 -53.66
CA LEU A 168 10.70 11.69 -54.23
C LEU A 168 10.44 11.71 -55.74
N LEU A 169 10.32 12.93 -56.30
CA LEU A 169 10.02 13.29 -57.70
C LEU A 169 8.52 13.47 -58.04
N ARG A 170 7.98 14.64 -57.73
CA ARG A 170 7.84 15.77 -58.68
C ARG A 170 7.49 17.05 -57.94
#